data_AF-A0A9D9MB41-F1
#
_entry.id   AF-A0A9D9MB41-F1
#
_cell.length_a   1.000
_cell.length_b   1.000
_cell.length_c   1.000
_cell.angle_alpha   90.00
_cell.angle_beta   90.00
_cell.angle_gamma   90.00
#
_symmetry.space_group_name_H-M   'P 1'
#
loop_
_entity.id
_entity.type
_entity.pdbx_description
1 polymer ?
#
loop_
_entity_poly.entity_id
_entity_poly.type
_entity_poly.pdbx_seq_one_letter_code
_entity_poly.pdbx_strand_id
1 'polypeptide(L)'
;REAIWERFRAATGVINKRYQAYFETQKEKQGENLAAKEQLCARVEEIAEKEVASSNEWNALARQIEEIQQEWRKIGFATKKENHKIYERFRAACDKFFEKKRLFYSGYKDTLSENLAKKEALIAEAEALKTSTEWKKATDQFINLQKQWKEIGAVPRKKSEQLWKRFRAACDEFFDARSKSAKPENDFYGNLKAKKKLVEDILAFELPADPQAVADAAKEFSDKWQEIGFVPFKEKDALNKSFRDAMQEKFPDYRGGGRGGRVSGPKQPRSEKDILIQKYNALQQDIDTYENNIGFFSMSKNAEALIKQMQKNIDKAKEELKSLEAKIREMETPEA
;
A
#
# COMPACT_ATOMS: atom_id res chain seq x y z
N ARG A 1 58.51 -71.01 47.69
CA ARG A 1 57.05 -70.78 47.79
C ARG A 1 56.74 -69.29 47.88
N GLU A 2 57.41 -68.53 48.75
CA GLU A 2 57.29 -67.05 48.84
C GLU A 2 57.63 -66.27 47.58
N ALA A 3 58.74 -66.58 46.88
CA ALA A 3 59.14 -65.85 45.68
C ALA A 3 58.11 -65.92 44.53
N ILE A 4 57.35 -67.03 44.43
CA ILE A 4 56.29 -67.20 43.45
C ILE A 4 55.06 -66.37 43.85
N TRP A 5 54.73 -66.35 45.14
CA TRP A 5 53.64 -65.55 45.69
C TRP A 5 53.88 -64.04 45.51
N GLU A 6 55.10 -63.56 45.78
CA GLU A 6 55.46 -62.15 45.58
C GLU A 6 55.42 -61.75 44.09
N ARG A 7 55.89 -62.61 43.17
CA ARG A 7 55.74 -62.38 41.73
C ARG A 7 54.27 -62.31 41.29
N PHE A 8 53.43 -63.20 41.79
CA PHE A 8 52.00 -63.21 41.51
C PHE A 8 51.31 -61.93 42.04
N ARG A 9 51.60 -61.53 43.28
CA ARG A 9 51.08 -60.30 43.89
C ARG A 9 51.52 -59.07 43.10
N ALA A 10 52.80 -58.99 42.73
CA ALA A 10 53.32 -57.87 41.93
C ALA A 10 52.64 -57.79 40.54
N ALA A 11 52.52 -58.91 39.83
CA ALA A 11 51.82 -58.96 38.54
C ALA A 11 50.34 -58.59 38.66
N THR A 12 49.65 -59.12 39.69
CA THR A 12 48.24 -58.79 39.98
C THR A 12 48.07 -57.31 40.32
N GLY A 13 49.00 -56.72 41.07
CA GLY A 13 49.01 -55.29 41.37
C GLY A 13 49.15 -54.41 40.12
N VAL A 14 50.02 -54.80 39.17
CA VAL A 14 50.15 -54.09 37.88
C VAL A 14 48.87 -54.21 37.05
N ILE A 15 48.28 -55.40 36.98
CA ILE A 15 47.01 -55.64 36.25
C ILE A 15 45.87 -54.83 36.87
N ASN A 16 45.72 -54.86 38.20
CA ASN A 16 44.68 -54.10 38.90
C ASN A 16 44.84 -52.60 38.71
N LYS A 17 46.08 -52.07 38.75
CA LYS A 17 46.35 -50.65 38.44
C LYS A 17 45.93 -50.29 37.01
N ARG A 18 46.26 -51.13 36.02
CA ARG A 18 45.85 -50.92 34.61
C ARG A 18 44.33 -51.02 34.43
N TYR A 19 43.70 -51.95 35.15
CA TYR A 19 42.26 -52.12 35.16
C TYR A 19 41.58 -50.86 35.73
N GLN A 20 41.99 -50.40 36.92
CA GLN A 20 41.50 -49.18 37.53
C GLN A 20 41.67 -47.97 36.61
N ALA A 21 42.87 -47.74 36.08
CA ALA A 21 43.16 -46.64 35.16
C ALA A 21 42.29 -46.69 33.88
N TYR A 22 42.02 -47.88 33.34
CA TYR A 22 41.12 -48.05 32.20
C TYR A 22 39.68 -47.63 32.54
N PHE A 23 39.13 -48.09 33.68
CA PHE A 23 37.77 -47.71 34.09
C PHE A 23 37.64 -46.24 34.46
N GLU A 24 38.67 -45.66 35.07
CA GLU A 24 38.74 -44.22 35.35
C GLU A 24 38.73 -43.40 34.05
N THR A 25 39.58 -43.75 33.08
CA THR A 25 39.62 -43.11 31.76
C THR A 25 38.28 -43.25 31.01
N GLN A 26 37.64 -44.41 31.08
CA GLN A 26 36.32 -44.62 30.47
C GLN A 26 35.23 -43.79 31.16
N LYS A 27 35.26 -43.70 32.49
CA LYS A 27 34.32 -42.88 33.25
C LYS A 27 34.49 -41.40 32.95
N GLU A 28 35.73 -40.93 32.84
CA GLU A 28 36.05 -39.55 32.45
C GLU A 28 35.52 -39.24 31.04
N LYS A 29 35.82 -40.08 30.04
CA LYS A 29 35.27 -39.94 28.67
C LYS A 29 33.74 -39.98 28.63
N GLN A 30 33.10 -40.83 29.43
CA GLN A 30 31.65 -40.88 29.51
C GLN A 30 31.07 -39.60 30.13
N GLY A 31 31.75 -39.03 31.13
CA GLY A 31 31.42 -37.74 31.72
C GLY A 31 31.58 -36.58 30.73
N GLU A 32 32.68 -36.53 29.99
CA GLU A 32 32.89 -35.55 28.91
C GLU A 32 31.83 -35.66 27.82
N ASN A 33 31.52 -36.89 27.37
CA ASN A 33 30.46 -37.14 26.39
C ASN A 33 29.08 -36.69 26.90
N LEU A 34 28.79 -36.91 28.19
CA LEU A 34 27.55 -36.45 28.81
C LEU A 34 27.48 -34.93 28.84
N ALA A 35 28.52 -34.26 29.33
CA ALA A 35 28.57 -32.81 29.39
C ALA A 35 28.44 -32.16 27.99
N ALA A 36 29.11 -32.73 26.98
CA ALA A 36 28.96 -32.28 25.60
C ALA A 36 27.53 -32.46 25.09
N LYS A 37 26.89 -33.61 25.36
CA LYS A 37 25.49 -33.86 24.99
C LYS A 37 24.52 -32.94 25.72
N GLU A 38 24.78 -32.61 26.98
CA GLU A 38 23.99 -31.64 27.75
C GLU A 38 24.05 -30.24 27.16
N GLN A 39 25.23 -29.80 26.72
CA GLN A 39 25.39 -28.52 26.02
C GLN A 39 24.60 -28.50 24.69
N LEU A 40 24.63 -29.60 23.92
CA LEU A 40 23.84 -29.70 22.70
C LEU A 40 22.33 -29.64 22.98
N CYS A 41 21.85 -30.36 24.01
CA CYS A 41 20.44 -30.27 24.43
C CYS A 41 20.04 -28.82 24.78
N ALA A 42 20.84 -28.13 25.59
CA ALA A 42 20.57 -26.75 25.99
C ALA A 42 20.49 -25.80 24.77
N ARG A 43 21.38 -25.98 23.78
CA ARG A 43 21.35 -25.20 22.54
C ARG A 43 20.07 -25.45 21.73
N VAL A 44 19.62 -26.70 21.60
CA VAL A 44 18.38 -27.01 20.87
C VAL A 44 17.15 -26.50 21.61
N GLU A 45 17.13 -26.61 22.94
CA GLU A 45 16.07 -26.03 23.78
C GLU A 45 15.98 -24.52 23.55
N GLU A 46 17.09 -23.79 23.67
CA GLU A 46 17.12 -22.35 23.41
C GLU A 46 16.59 -21.99 22.01
N ILE A 47 16.92 -22.80 20.99
CA ILE A 47 16.39 -22.62 19.64
C ILE A 47 14.87 -22.92 19.59
N ALA A 48 14.40 -23.96 20.28
CA ALA A 48 12.99 -24.35 20.34
C ALA A 48 12.11 -23.35 21.11
N GLU A 49 12.69 -22.58 22.04
CA GLU A 49 12.02 -21.52 22.78
C GLU A 49 11.88 -20.21 21.99
N LYS A 50 12.72 -19.95 20.98
CA LYS A 50 12.69 -18.71 20.20
C LYS A 50 11.35 -18.51 19.49
N GLU A 51 10.82 -17.30 19.58
CA GLU A 51 9.68 -16.86 18.78
C GLU A 51 10.18 -16.40 17.40
N VAL A 52 9.60 -16.98 16.35
CA VAL A 52 10.09 -16.81 14.98
C VAL A 52 8.92 -16.42 14.10
N ALA A 53 9.00 -15.23 13.50
CA ALA A 53 7.97 -14.69 12.63
C ALA A 53 8.27 -14.90 11.14
N SER A 54 9.53 -15.13 10.77
CA SER A 54 9.97 -15.19 9.37
C SER A 54 10.28 -16.61 8.91
N SER A 55 9.87 -16.95 7.69
CA SER A 55 10.22 -18.20 7.01
C SER A 55 11.74 -18.39 6.86
N ASN A 56 12.50 -17.30 6.67
CA ASN A 56 13.95 -17.37 6.53
C ASN A 56 14.63 -17.78 7.85
N GLU A 57 14.14 -17.23 8.96
CA GLU A 57 14.63 -17.55 10.30
C GLU A 57 14.31 -19.01 10.66
N TRP A 58 13.10 -19.50 10.35
CA TRP A 58 12.75 -20.91 10.51
C TRP A 58 13.68 -21.87 9.76
N ASN A 59 14.16 -21.47 8.59
CA ASN A 59 15.11 -22.28 7.81
C ASN A 59 16.54 -22.17 8.34
N ALA A 60 16.95 -21.00 8.81
CA ALA A 60 18.26 -20.83 9.45
C ALA A 60 18.37 -21.65 10.74
N LEU A 61 17.35 -21.57 11.61
CA LEU A 61 17.32 -22.33 12.86
C LEU A 61 17.20 -23.84 12.61
N ALA A 62 16.48 -24.27 11.57
CA ALA A 62 16.43 -25.68 11.18
C ALA A 62 17.80 -26.21 10.70
N ARG A 63 18.62 -25.38 10.05
CA ARG A 63 20.01 -25.76 9.70
C ARG A 63 20.88 -25.88 10.95
N GLN A 64 20.76 -24.95 11.91
CA GLN A 64 21.47 -25.06 13.21
C GLN A 64 21.05 -26.33 13.97
N ILE A 65 19.75 -26.58 14.03
CA ILE A 65 19.10 -27.90 14.07
C ILE A 65 19.96 -29.11 13.67
N GLU A 66 20.07 -29.24 12.36
CA GLU A 66 20.73 -30.32 11.64
C GLU A 66 22.23 -30.38 11.94
N GLU A 67 22.91 -29.24 12.08
CA GLU A 67 24.32 -29.16 12.49
C GLU A 67 24.52 -29.74 13.89
N ILE A 68 23.67 -29.37 14.85
CA ILE A 68 23.70 -29.93 16.21
C ILE A 68 23.42 -31.45 16.18
N GLN A 69 22.49 -31.91 15.34
CA GLN A 69 22.25 -33.35 15.16
C GLN A 69 23.47 -34.09 14.58
N GLN A 70 24.25 -33.44 13.71
CA GLN A 70 25.51 -34.00 13.20
C GLN A 70 26.59 -34.02 14.27
N GLU A 71 26.72 -32.97 15.09
CA GLU A 71 27.61 -32.94 16.26
C GLU A 71 27.26 -34.04 17.25
N TRP A 72 25.98 -34.21 17.57
CA TRP A 72 25.48 -35.26 18.46
C TRP A 72 25.91 -36.67 18.04
N ARG A 73 25.85 -36.98 16.73
CA ARG A 73 26.24 -38.29 16.18
C ARG A 73 27.73 -38.57 16.31
N LYS A 74 28.57 -37.54 16.43
CA LYS A 74 30.03 -37.68 16.60
C LYS A 74 30.42 -37.91 18.06
N ILE A 75 29.56 -37.56 19.02
CA ILE A 75 29.83 -37.74 20.45
C ILE A 75 29.62 -39.21 20.83
N GLY A 76 30.56 -39.76 21.60
CA GLY A 76 30.50 -41.12 22.12
C GLY A 76 29.35 -41.35 23.11
N PHE A 77 29.22 -42.58 23.60
CA PHE A 77 28.20 -42.92 24.58
C PHE A 77 28.55 -42.39 25.97
N ALA A 78 27.54 -41.95 26.71
CA ALA A 78 27.60 -41.75 28.16
C ALA A 78 27.29 -43.08 28.87
N THR A 79 27.10 -43.06 30.20
CA THR A 79 26.65 -44.27 30.92
C THR A 79 25.29 -44.74 30.38
N LYS A 80 24.99 -46.04 30.50
CA LYS A 80 23.74 -46.63 29.98
C LYS A 80 22.47 -45.94 30.52
N LYS A 81 22.51 -45.49 31.78
CA LYS A 81 21.40 -44.81 32.47
C LYS A 81 21.19 -43.39 31.95
N GLU A 82 22.27 -42.66 31.71
CA GLU A 82 22.22 -41.26 31.26
C GLU A 82 21.97 -41.15 29.77
N ASN A 83 22.50 -42.07 28.96
CA ASN A 83 22.40 -42.02 27.51
C ASN A 83 20.94 -42.08 27.02
N HIS A 84 20.06 -42.81 27.72
CA HIS A 84 18.64 -42.82 27.39
C HIS A 84 17.97 -41.49 27.73
N LYS A 85 18.17 -40.98 28.96
CA LYS A 85 17.60 -39.71 29.41
C LYS A 85 18.01 -38.53 28.54
N ILE A 86 19.30 -38.44 28.22
CA ILE A 86 19.84 -37.34 27.42
C ILE A 86 19.33 -37.41 25.98
N TYR A 87 19.18 -38.61 25.43
CA TYR A 87 18.59 -38.81 24.11
C TYR A 87 17.11 -38.41 24.07
N GLU A 88 16.31 -38.79 25.07
CA GLU A 88 14.91 -38.37 25.16
C GLU A 88 14.78 -36.86 25.26
N ARG A 89 15.61 -36.21 26.09
CA ARG A 89 15.66 -34.73 26.20
C ARG A 89 15.99 -34.09 24.86
N PHE A 90 17.05 -34.56 24.19
CA PHE A 90 17.47 -34.06 22.89
C PHE A 90 16.36 -34.19 21.83
N ARG A 91 15.73 -35.37 21.78
CA ARG A 91 14.67 -35.67 20.84
C ARG A 91 13.43 -34.82 21.09
N ALA A 92 13.01 -34.69 22.35
CA ALA A 92 11.88 -33.84 22.72
C ALA A 92 12.09 -32.38 22.31
N ALA A 93 13.31 -31.84 22.49
CA ALA A 93 13.65 -30.48 22.07
C ALA A 93 13.60 -30.32 20.54
N CYS A 94 14.14 -31.29 19.79
CA CYS A 94 14.06 -31.31 18.32
C CYS A 94 12.60 -31.39 17.85
N ASP A 95 11.83 -32.34 18.38
CA ASP A 95 10.44 -32.57 18.00
C ASP A 95 9.59 -31.32 18.29
N LYS A 96 9.80 -30.66 19.43
CA LYS A 96 9.15 -29.39 19.78
C LYS A 96 9.40 -28.29 18.74
N PHE A 97 10.65 -28.13 18.30
CA PHE A 97 10.98 -27.13 17.27
C PHE A 97 10.33 -27.46 15.92
N PHE A 98 10.43 -28.70 15.45
CA PHE A 98 9.89 -29.09 14.14
C PHE A 98 8.36 -29.09 14.11
N GLU A 99 7.70 -29.40 15.23
CA GLU A 99 6.25 -29.29 15.34
C GLU A 99 5.80 -27.81 15.29
N LYS A 100 6.48 -26.91 16.01
CA LYS A 100 6.22 -25.46 15.88
C LYS A 100 6.43 -24.96 14.45
N LYS A 101 7.52 -25.36 13.80
CA LYS A 101 7.79 -25.04 12.39
C LYS A 101 6.64 -25.52 11.49
N ARG A 102 6.21 -26.77 11.67
CA ARG A 102 5.09 -27.36 10.91
C ARG A 102 3.80 -26.57 11.11
N LEU A 103 3.45 -26.24 12.36
CA LEU A 103 2.25 -25.45 12.67
C LEU A 103 2.30 -24.06 12.04
N PHE A 104 3.46 -23.40 12.07
CA PHE A 104 3.66 -22.10 11.42
C PHE A 104 3.39 -22.18 9.90
N TYR A 105 3.97 -23.15 9.20
CA TYR A 105 3.75 -23.30 7.75
C TYR A 105 2.33 -23.77 7.40
N SER A 106 1.71 -24.59 8.24
CA SER A 106 0.30 -24.98 8.06
C SER A 106 -0.61 -23.77 8.21
N GLY A 107 -0.51 -23.03 9.33
CA GLY A 107 -1.33 -21.85 9.58
C GLY A 107 -1.14 -20.75 8.53
N TYR A 108 0.11 -20.56 8.07
CA TYR A 108 0.38 -19.65 6.96
C TYR A 108 -0.30 -20.10 5.66
N LYS A 109 -0.24 -21.40 5.32
CA LYS A 109 -0.93 -21.94 4.14
C LYS A 109 -2.45 -21.79 4.25
N ASP A 110 -3.01 -22.02 5.43
CA ASP A 110 -4.45 -21.89 5.68
C ASP A 110 -4.88 -20.43 5.53
N THR A 111 -4.12 -19.48 6.10
CA THR A 111 -4.34 -18.04 5.92
C THR A 111 -4.29 -17.62 4.45
N LEU A 112 -3.33 -18.14 3.67
CA LEU A 112 -3.25 -17.88 2.23
C LEU A 112 -4.48 -18.44 1.48
N SER A 113 -5.00 -19.59 1.90
CA SER A 113 -6.18 -20.22 1.32
C SER A 113 -7.46 -19.45 1.64
N GLU A 114 -7.60 -18.97 2.88
CA GLU A 114 -8.70 -18.10 3.30
C GLU A 114 -8.69 -16.77 2.54
N ASN A 115 -7.52 -16.12 2.44
CA ASN A 115 -7.37 -14.89 1.67
C ASN A 115 -7.70 -15.11 0.19
N LEU A 116 -7.34 -16.26 -0.37
CA LEU A 116 -7.69 -16.63 -1.73
C LEU A 116 -9.21 -16.75 -1.90
N ALA A 117 -9.90 -17.43 -1.00
CA ALA A 117 -11.35 -17.57 -1.06
C ALA A 117 -12.05 -16.21 -0.95
N LYS A 118 -11.57 -15.33 -0.06
CA LYS A 118 -12.06 -13.95 0.08
C LYS A 118 -11.86 -13.14 -1.21
N LYS A 119 -10.67 -13.21 -1.84
CA LYS A 119 -10.42 -12.51 -3.11
C LYS A 119 -11.25 -13.07 -4.27
N GLU A 120 -11.47 -14.38 -4.31
CA GLU A 120 -12.35 -15.02 -5.30
C GLU A 120 -13.81 -14.55 -5.13
N ALA A 121 -14.29 -14.41 -3.89
CA ALA A 121 -15.62 -13.85 -3.60
C ALA A 121 -15.75 -12.39 -4.05
N LEU A 122 -14.76 -11.54 -3.74
CA LEU A 122 -14.76 -10.14 -4.20
C LEU A 122 -14.78 -10.03 -5.73
N ILE A 123 -14.08 -10.92 -6.42
CA ILE A 123 -14.10 -10.97 -7.89
C ILE A 123 -15.49 -11.34 -8.38
N ALA A 124 -16.14 -12.33 -7.78
CA ALA A 124 -17.50 -12.72 -8.16
C ALA A 124 -18.50 -11.56 -7.95
N GLU A 125 -18.38 -10.82 -6.85
CA GLU A 125 -19.18 -9.62 -6.60
C GLU A 125 -18.91 -8.52 -7.64
N ALA A 126 -17.63 -8.24 -7.94
CA ALA A 126 -17.25 -7.29 -8.98
C ALA A 126 -17.77 -7.71 -10.37
N GLU A 127 -17.66 -9.00 -10.71
CA GLU A 127 -18.13 -9.58 -11.97
C GLU A 127 -19.66 -9.49 -12.10
N ALA A 128 -20.41 -9.58 -11.00
CA ALA A 128 -21.86 -9.40 -10.98
C ALA A 128 -22.28 -7.93 -11.11
N LEU A 129 -21.48 -7.00 -10.57
CA LEU A 129 -21.77 -5.56 -10.61
C LEU A 129 -21.36 -4.89 -11.91
N LYS A 130 -20.50 -5.51 -12.72
CA LYS A 130 -19.87 -4.86 -13.88
C LYS A 130 -20.85 -4.37 -14.96
N THR A 131 -22.02 -5.00 -15.07
CA THR A 131 -23.08 -4.64 -16.04
C THR A 131 -24.17 -3.77 -15.41
N SER A 132 -24.03 -3.37 -14.15
CA SER A 132 -25.01 -2.53 -13.46
C SER A 132 -25.10 -1.14 -14.08
N THR A 133 -26.33 -0.66 -14.25
CA THR A 133 -26.63 0.70 -14.73
C THR A 133 -26.94 1.68 -13.59
N GLU A 134 -26.96 1.21 -12.33
CA GLU A 134 -27.06 2.06 -11.15
C GLU A 134 -25.71 2.75 -10.86
N TRP A 135 -25.27 3.65 -11.76
CA TRP A 135 -23.89 4.17 -11.80
C TRP A 135 -23.33 4.64 -10.47
N LYS A 136 -24.12 5.42 -9.70
CA LYS A 136 -23.66 5.96 -8.42
C LYS A 136 -23.45 4.86 -7.37
N LYS A 137 -24.47 4.02 -7.17
CA LYS A 137 -24.44 2.93 -6.17
C LYS A 137 -23.41 1.85 -6.53
N ALA A 138 -23.32 1.50 -7.81
CA ALA A 138 -22.32 0.55 -8.29
C ALA A 138 -20.91 1.12 -8.15
N THR A 139 -20.69 2.42 -8.39
CA THR A 139 -19.39 3.07 -8.13
C THR A 139 -19.00 2.97 -6.65
N ASP A 140 -19.91 3.28 -5.73
CA ASP A 140 -19.66 3.17 -4.28
C ASP A 140 -19.32 1.72 -3.87
N GLN A 141 -20.01 0.73 -4.46
CA GLN A 141 -19.72 -0.68 -4.24
C GLN A 141 -18.34 -1.09 -4.79
N PHE A 142 -17.97 -0.66 -6.00
CA PHE A 142 -16.64 -0.92 -6.57
C PHE A 142 -15.52 -0.30 -5.71
N ILE A 143 -15.72 0.91 -5.17
CA ILE A 143 -14.78 1.54 -4.24
C ILE A 143 -14.62 0.68 -2.97
N ASN A 144 -15.73 0.19 -2.40
CA ASN A 144 -15.69 -0.69 -1.24
C ASN A 144 -14.98 -2.03 -1.54
N LEU A 145 -15.26 -2.64 -2.70
CA LEU A 145 -14.58 -3.87 -3.15
C LEU A 145 -13.07 -3.65 -3.31
N GLN A 146 -12.64 -2.51 -3.84
CA GLN A 146 -11.22 -2.14 -3.93
C GLN A 146 -10.57 -1.97 -2.55
N LYS A 147 -11.29 -1.40 -1.58
CA LYS A 147 -10.82 -1.27 -0.20
C LYS A 147 -10.64 -2.65 0.43
N GLN A 148 -11.66 -3.51 0.35
CA GLN A 148 -11.62 -4.88 0.86
C GLN A 148 -10.50 -5.69 0.19
N TRP A 149 -10.28 -5.51 -1.11
CA TRP A 149 -9.18 -6.17 -1.83
C TRP A 149 -7.80 -5.85 -1.25
N LYS A 150 -7.57 -4.59 -0.85
CA LYS A 150 -6.33 -4.12 -0.22
C LYS A 150 -6.18 -4.62 1.22
N GLU A 151 -7.29 -4.74 1.94
CA GLU A 151 -7.30 -5.27 3.32
C GLU A 151 -7.04 -6.78 3.36
N ILE A 152 -7.49 -7.53 2.35
CA ILE A 152 -7.18 -8.96 2.26
C ILE A 152 -5.69 -9.13 1.95
N GLY A 153 -5.01 -9.83 2.86
CA GLY A 153 -3.57 -10.07 2.82
C GLY A 153 -3.09 -10.91 1.62
N ALA A 154 -1.90 -11.47 1.78
CA ALA A 154 -1.25 -12.24 0.72
C ALA A 154 -2.08 -13.47 0.30
N VAL A 155 -1.95 -13.83 -0.97
CA VAL A 155 -2.49 -15.06 -1.57
C VAL A 155 -1.36 -15.85 -2.22
N PRO A 156 -1.56 -17.14 -2.59
CA PRO A 156 -0.52 -17.91 -3.26
C PRO A 156 0.00 -17.19 -4.52
N ARG A 157 1.33 -17.00 -4.61
CA ARG A 157 1.98 -16.21 -5.67
C ARG A 157 1.52 -16.58 -7.08
N LYS A 158 1.32 -17.88 -7.35
CA LYS A 158 0.87 -18.40 -8.66
C LYS A 158 -0.51 -17.88 -9.07
N LYS A 159 -1.39 -17.60 -8.11
CA LYS A 159 -2.78 -17.14 -8.36
C LYS A 159 -2.95 -15.63 -8.22
N SER A 160 -2.03 -14.95 -7.54
CA SER A 160 -2.13 -13.51 -7.27
C SER A 160 -2.34 -12.67 -8.52
N GLU A 161 -1.55 -12.88 -9.56
CA GLU A 161 -1.65 -12.11 -10.81
C GLU A 161 -2.96 -12.39 -11.56
N GLN A 162 -3.37 -13.66 -11.61
CA GLN A 162 -4.60 -14.08 -12.28
C GLN A 162 -5.84 -13.48 -11.61
N LEU A 163 -5.94 -13.58 -10.28
CA LEU A 163 -7.05 -13.01 -9.51
C LEU A 163 -7.13 -11.50 -9.72
N TRP A 164 -5.98 -10.84 -9.70
CA TRP A 164 -5.91 -9.41 -9.90
C TRP A 164 -6.32 -8.96 -11.31
N LYS A 165 -5.88 -9.67 -12.36
CA LYS A 165 -6.32 -9.41 -13.74
C LYS A 165 -7.84 -9.53 -13.87
N ARG A 166 -8.45 -10.54 -13.25
CA ARG A 166 -9.91 -10.73 -13.27
C ARG A 166 -10.64 -9.61 -12.55
N PHE A 167 -10.20 -9.27 -11.33
CA PHE A 167 -10.79 -8.17 -10.56
C PHE A 167 -10.73 -6.84 -11.31
N ARG A 168 -9.56 -6.55 -11.89
CA ARG A 168 -9.36 -5.33 -12.69
C ARG A 168 -10.22 -5.33 -13.93
N ALA A 169 -10.30 -6.43 -14.67
CA ALA A 169 -11.14 -6.50 -15.87
C ALA A 169 -12.61 -6.19 -15.57
N ALA A 170 -13.15 -6.68 -14.45
CA ALA A 170 -14.52 -6.35 -14.03
C ALA A 170 -14.69 -4.86 -13.69
N CYS A 171 -13.70 -4.24 -13.04
CA CYS A 171 -13.70 -2.80 -12.77
C CYS A 171 -13.62 -1.97 -14.06
N ASP A 172 -12.67 -2.30 -14.93
CA ASP A 172 -12.43 -1.58 -16.19
C ASP A 172 -13.68 -1.65 -17.08
N GLU A 173 -14.33 -2.82 -17.19
CA GLU A 173 -15.58 -2.99 -17.95
C GLU A 173 -16.72 -2.10 -17.43
N PHE A 174 -16.88 -2.00 -16.11
CA PHE A 174 -17.88 -1.11 -15.49
C PHE A 174 -17.59 0.37 -15.76
N PHE A 175 -16.35 0.81 -15.52
CA PHE A 175 -15.98 2.22 -15.69
C PHE A 175 -15.96 2.64 -17.16
N ASP A 176 -15.66 1.74 -18.09
CA ASP A 176 -15.81 1.96 -19.52
C ASP A 176 -17.28 2.09 -19.94
N ALA A 177 -18.16 1.25 -19.39
CA ALA A 177 -19.60 1.37 -19.63
C ALA A 177 -20.17 2.67 -19.03
N ARG A 178 -19.70 3.05 -17.85
CA ARG A 178 -20.04 4.33 -17.20
C ARG A 178 -19.52 5.52 -18.00
N SER A 179 -18.30 5.48 -18.52
CA SER A 179 -17.73 6.60 -19.28
C SER A 179 -18.44 6.82 -20.62
N LYS A 180 -18.89 5.74 -21.28
CA LYS A 180 -19.72 5.81 -22.50
C LYS A 180 -21.15 6.32 -22.26
N SER A 181 -21.71 6.07 -21.07
CA SER A 181 -23.06 6.50 -20.69
C SER A 181 -23.08 7.85 -19.97
N ALA A 182 -21.93 8.29 -19.45
CA ALA A 182 -21.73 9.65 -19.01
C ALA A 182 -21.92 10.58 -20.21
N LYS A 183 -22.99 11.38 -20.19
CA LYS A 183 -23.07 12.56 -21.06
C LYS A 183 -21.79 13.38 -20.84
N PRO A 184 -21.18 13.95 -21.88
CA PRO A 184 -19.86 14.59 -21.80
C PRO A 184 -19.87 15.59 -20.65
N GLU A 185 -19.21 15.20 -19.58
CA GLU A 185 -19.02 16.01 -18.39
C GLU A 185 -17.97 17.05 -18.80
N ASN A 186 -18.44 18.22 -19.26
CA ASN A 186 -17.65 19.36 -19.76
C ASN A 186 -16.31 18.95 -20.38
N ASP A 187 -16.26 18.76 -21.71
CA ASP A 187 -14.98 18.75 -22.41
C ASP A 187 -14.33 20.13 -22.26
N PHE A 188 -13.57 20.32 -21.18
CA PHE A 188 -12.99 21.61 -20.84
C PHE A 188 -12.09 22.13 -21.97
N TYR A 189 -11.38 21.24 -22.66
CA TYR A 189 -10.50 21.61 -23.76
C TYR A 189 -11.27 21.90 -25.05
N GLY A 190 -12.33 21.14 -25.34
CA GLY A 190 -13.28 21.45 -26.41
C GLY A 190 -13.97 22.80 -26.20
N ASN A 191 -14.44 23.06 -24.98
CA ASN A 191 -15.04 24.33 -24.56
C ASN A 191 -14.04 25.48 -24.65
N LEU A 192 -12.77 25.26 -24.29
CA LEU A 192 -11.70 26.25 -24.43
C LEU A 192 -11.46 26.62 -25.90
N LYS A 193 -11.41 25.62 -26.79
CA LYS A 193 -11.25 25.84 -28.23
C LYS A 193 -12.45 26.58 -28.83
N ALA A 194 -13.67 26.17 -28.47
CA ALA A 194 -14.90 26.81 -28.91
C ALA A 194 -15.01 28.26 -28.42
N LYS A 195 -14.65 28.55 -27.17
CA LYS A 195 -14.61 29.92 -26.64
C LYS A 195 -13.52 30.79 -27.26
N LYS A 196 -12.33 30.26 -27.53
CA LYS A 196 -11.28 30.99 -28.28
C LYS A 196 -11.75 31.32 -29.69
N LYS A 197 -12.35 30.35 -30.39
CA LYS A 197 -12.94 30.58 -31.71
C LYS A 197 -14.05 31.62 -31.67
N LEU A 198 -14.92 31.61 -30.65
CA LEU A 198 -15.97 32.63 -30.53
C LEU A 198 -15.39 34.05 -30.38
N VAL A 199 -14.27 34.20 -29.66
CA VAL A 199 -13.56 35.49 -29.56
C VAL A 199 -12.99 35.92 -30.91
N GLU A 200 -12.41 34.99 -31.67
CA GLU A 200 -11.95 35.25 -33.03
C GLU A 200 -13.11 35.65 -33.96
N ASP A 201 -14.24 34.94 -33.87
CA ASP A 201 -15.45 35.21 -34.66
C ASP A 201 -16.04 36.59 -34.31
N ILE A 202 -16.02 37.01 -33.05
CA ILE A 202 -16.41 38.37 -32.62
C ILE A 202 -15.49 39.42 -33.24
N LEU A 203 -14.18 39.22 -33.18
CA LEU A 203 -13.20 40.15 -33.76
C LEU A 203 -13.27 40.20 -35.30
N ALA A 204 -13.65 39.10 -35.94
CA ALA A 204 -13.85 39.02 -37.38
C ALA A 204 -15.23 39.50 -37.85
N PHE A 205 -16.18 39.71 -36.94
CA PHE A 205 -17.54 40.11 -37.29
C PHE A 205 -17.57 41.53 -37.89
N GLU A 206 -18.23 41.65 -39.04
CA GLU A 206 -18.47 42.92 -39.72
C GLU A 206 -19.78 43.53 -39.22
N LEU A 207 -19.72 44.79 -38.78
CA LEU A 207 -20.87 45.46 -38.19
C LEU A 207 -21.88 45.84 -39.29
N PRO A 208 -23.12 45.35 -39.22
CA PRO A 208 -24.17 45.79 -40.14
C PRO A 208 -24.51 47.27 -39.90
N ALA A 209 -25.01 47.95 -40.94
CA ALA A 209 -25.40 49.37 -40.85
C ALA A 209 -26.64 49.61 -39.99
N ASP A 210 -27.45 48.58 -39.73
CA ASP A 210 -28.64 48.65 -38.90
C ASP A 210 -28.29 48.50 -37.40
N PRO A 211 -28.55 49.54 -36.58
CA PRO A 211 -28.28 49.49 -35.14
C PRO A 211 -28.99 48.34 -34.40
N GLN A 212 -30.16 47.90 -34.88
CA GLN A 212 -30.89 46.79 -34.26
C GLN A 212 -30.20 45.45 -34.52
N ALA A 213 -29.75 45.22 -35.76
CA ALA A 213 -28.97 44.03 -36.13
C ALA A 213 -27.64 43.94 -35.37
N VAL A 214 -26.99 45.08 -35.06
CA VAL A 214 -25.79 45.14 -34.22
C VAL A 214 -26.09 44.67 -32.79
N ALA A 215 -27.21 45.10 -32.21
CA ALA A 215 -27.62 44.72 -30.86
C ALA A 215 -27.99 43.22 -30.76
N ASP A 216 -28.66 42.68 -31.78
CA ASP A 216 -29.06 41.28 -31.83
C ASP A 216 -27.84 40.36 -31.99
N ALA A 217 -26.87 40.73 -32.83
CA ALA A 217 -25.61 40.00 -32.98
C ALA A 217 -24.81 39.96 -31.67
N ALA A 218 -24.71 41.09 -30.97
CA ALA A 218 -24.03 41.15 -29.67
C ALA A 218 -24.68 40.25 -28.61
N LYS A 219 -26.01 40.17 -28.61
CA LYS A 219 -26.76 39.26 -27.74
C LYS A 219 -26.51 37.80 -28.10
N GLU A 220 -26.53 37.46 -29.39
CA GLU A 220 -26.28 36.10 -29.86
C GLU A 220 -24.87 35.61 -29.50
N PHE A 221 -23.84 36.46 -29.62
CA PHE A 221 -22.49 36.12 -29.18
C PHE A 221 -22.38 35.92 -27.66
N SER A 222 -23.10 36.72 -26.86
CA SER A 222 -23.19 36.52 -25.41
C SER A 222 -23.89 35.22 -25.04
N ASP A 223 -24.97 34.86 -25.72
CA ASP A 223 -25.72 33.63 -25.45
C ASP A 223 -24.88 32.40 -25.83
N LYS A 224 -24.24 32.42 -27.01
CA LYS A 224 -23.27 31.38 -27.43
C LYS A 224 -22.12 31.21 -26.42
N TRP A 225 -21.62 32.30 -25.84
CA TRP A 225 -20.58 32.23 -24.82
C TRP A 225 -21.03 31.52 -23.53
N GLN A 226 -22.29 31.70 -23.15
CA GLN A 226 -22.89 31.04 -21.98
C GLN A 226 -23.18 29.56 -22.25
N GLU A 227 -23.60 29.21 -23.47
CA GLU A 227 -23.92 27.82 -23.85
C GLU A 227 -22.70 26.89 -23.93
N ILE A 228 -21.51 27.39 -24.30
CA ILE A 228 -20.28 26.57 -24.45
C ILE A 228 -19.78 25.97 -23.12
N GLY A 229 -20.31 26.38 -21.96
CA GLY A 229 -19.97 25.74 -20.67
C GLY A 229 -18.61 26.14 -20.08
N PHE A 230 -18.02 25.27 -19.24
CA PHE A 230 -16.85 25.62 -18.42
C PHE A 230 -15.51 25.27 -19.10
N VAL A 231 -14.47 26.04 -18.82
CA VAL A 231 -13.09 25.89 -19.35
C VAL A 231 -12.08 25.63 -18.22
N PRO A 232 -10.85 25.16 -18.51
CA PRO A 232 -9.84 24.87 -17.49
C PRO A 232 -9.58 26.09 -16.63
N PHE A 233 -9.50 25.89 -15.30
CA PHE A 233 -9.41 26.97 -14.32
C PHE A 233 -8.26 27.96 -14.60
N LYS A 234 -7.11 27.45 -15.05
CA LYS A 234 -5.92 28.25 -15.40
C LYS A 234 -6.16 29.24 -16.55
N GLU A 235 -6.97 28.87 -17.52
CA GLU A 235 -7.23 29.67 -18.75
C GLU A 235 -8.51 30.51 -18.62
N LYS A 236 -9.37 30.20 -17.66
CA LYS A 236 -10.69 30.82 -17.46
C LYS A 236 -10.63 32.35 -17.37
N ASP A 237 -9.73 32.89 -16.56
CA ASP A 237 -9.69 34.33 -16.31
C ASP A 237 -9.12 35.10 -17.50
N ALA A 238 -8.11 34.56 -18.16
CA ALA A 238 -7.55 35.12 -19.39
C ALA A 238 -8.58 35.12 -20.52
N LEU A 239 -9.32 34.02 -20.68
CA LEU A 239 -10.32 33.85 -21.73
C LEU A 239 -11.57 34.72 -21.50
N ASN A 240 -12.01 34.86 -20.25
CA ASN A 240 -13.08 35.79 -19.89
C ASN A 240 -12.69 37.25 -20.16
N LYS A 241 -11.41 37.60 -19.96
CA LYS A 241 -10.89 38.92 -20.29
C LYS A 241 -10.90 39.14 -21.81
N SER A 242 -10.36 38.22 -22.60
CA SER A 242 -10.31 38.37 -24.06
C SER A 242 -11.70 38.48 -24.69
N PHE A 243 -12.70 37.78 -24.16
CA PHE A 243 -14.09 37.92 -24.62
C PHE A 243 -14.69 39.29 -24.29
N ARG A 244 -14.45 39.81 -23.08
CA ARG A 244 -14.92 41.16 -22.72
C ARG A 244 -14.26 42.22 -23.58
N ASP A 245 -12.95 42.12 -23.78
CA ASP A 245 -12.18 43.07 -24.59
C ASP A 245 -12.68 43.04 -26.05
N ALA A 246 -12.88 41.86 -26.64
CA ALA A 246 -13.43 41.71 -28.00
C ALA A 246 -14.87 42.24 -28.13
N MET A 247 -15.73 41.95 -27.16
CA MET A 247 -17.11 42.47 -27.14
C MET A 247 -17.14 44.00 -26.98
N GLN A 248 -16.26 44.57 -26.16
CA GLN A 248 -16.17 46.02 -25.98
C GLN A 248 -15.61 46.72 -27.23
N GLU A 249 -14.62 46.11 -27.90
CA GLU A 249 -14.03 46.65 -29.13
C GLU A 249 -15.03 46.67 -30.27
N LYS A 250 -15.81 45.60 -30.44
CA LYS A 250 -16.74 45.43 -31.57
C LYS A 250 -18.13 45.95 -31.29
N PHE A 251 -18.57 45.92 -30.04
CA PHE A 251 -19.90 46.37 -29.63
C PHE A 251 -19.80 47.34 -28.44
N PRO A 252 -19.31 48.58 -28.64
CA PRO A 252 -19.10 49.55 -27.54
C PRO A 252 -20.39 49.90 -26.78
N ASP A 253 -21.52 49.90 -27.48
CA ASP A 253 -22.84 50.21 -26.91
C ASP A 253 -23.52 48.98 -26.27
N TYR A 254 -22.93 47.80 -26.39
CA TYR A 254 -23.43 46.59 -25.75
C TYR A 254 -23.18 46.64 -24.24
N ARG A 255 -24.15 47.21 -23.52
CA ARG A 255 -24.27 47.05 -22.07
C ARG A 255 -24.88 45.69 -21.81
N GLY A 256 -24.02 44.67 -21.82
CA GLY A 256 -24.47 43.29 -21.76
C GLY A 256 -25.54 43.06 -20.70
N GLY A 257 -26.52 42.22 -21.05
CA GLY A 257 -27.60 41.75 -20.17
C GLY A 257 -27.10 40.88 -19.01
N GLY A 258 -25.94 41.22 -18.44
CA GLY A 258 -25.54 40.79 -17.13
C GLY A 258 -26.56 41.33 -16.14
N ARG A 259 -27.47 40.46 -15.70
CA ARG A 259 -27.87 40.45 -14.28
C ARG A 259 -26.61 40.76 -13.49
N GLY A 260 -26.63 41.93 -12.85
CA GLY A 260 -25.51 42.57 -12.19
C GLY A 260 -24.26 41.70 -12.09
N GLY A 261 -23.24 42.10 -12.85
CA GLY A 261 -22.04 42.46 -12.12
C GLY A 261 -22.52 43.34 -10.98
N ARG A 262 -22.65 42.77 -9.78
CA ARG A 262 -22.44 43.55 -8.57
C ARG A 262 -21.21 44.35 -8.94
N VAL A 263 -21.37 45.66 -9.09
CA VAL A 263 -20.29 46.57 -8.79
C VAL A 263 -19.81 46.03 -7.45
N SER A 264 -18.66 45.34 -7.46
CA SER A 264 -17.87 45.30 -6.25
C SER A 264 -17.63 46.78 -6.00
N GLY A 265 -18.50 47.38 -5.18
CA GLY A 265 -18.12 48.50 -4.36
C GLY A 265 -16.77 48.14 -3.76
N PRO A 266 -15.90 49.16 -3.59
CA PRO A 266 -14.44 49.00 -3.44
C PRO A 266 -14.15 47.66 -2.80
N LYS A 267 -13.63 46.69 -3.57
CA LYS A 267 -13.49 45.29 -3.14
C LYS A 267 -13.08 45.35 -1.67
N GLN A 268 -13.95 44.91 -0.76
CA GLN A 268 -13.48 44.68 0.60
C GLN A 268 -12.22 43.84 0.41
N PRO A 269 -11.07 44.27 0.97
CA PRO A 269 -9.84 43.50 0.83
C PRO A 269 -10.22 42.09 1.19
N ARG A 270 -10.05 41.15 0.24
CA ARG A 270 -10.45 39.75 0.44
C ARG A 270 -9.93 39.38 1.82
N SER A 271 -10.83 39.00 2.72
CA SER A 271 -10.42 38.69 4.08
C SER A 271 -9.32 37.65 3.97
N GLU A 272 -8.27 37.76 4.78
CA GLU A 272 -7.16 36.81 4.77
C GLU A 272 -7.69 35.37 4.85
N LYS A 273 -8.82 35.20 5.55
CA LYS A 273 -9.67 34.00 5.57
C LYS A 273 -10.12 33.49 4.19
N ASP A 274 -10.68 34.33 3.32
CA ASP A 274 -11.16 33.93 1.99
C ASP A 274 -10.01 33.46 1.08
N ILE A 275 -8.84 34.07 1.24
CA ILE A 275 -7.62 33.68 0.52
C ILE A 275 -7.14 32.30 1.01
N LEU A 276 -7.21 32.05 2.32
CA LEU A 276 -6.84 30.75 2.88
C LEU A 276 -7.84 29.65 2.52
N ILE A 277 -9.15 29.94 2.48
CA ILE A 277 -10.18 28.99 2.06
C ILE A 277 -10.00 28.61 0.57
N GLN A 278 -9.66 29.57 -0.30
CA GLN A 278 -9.34 29.26 -1.69
C GLN A 278 -8.09 28.37 -1.83
N LYS A 279 -7.05 28.63 -1.02
CA LYS A 279 -5.84 27.78 -0.98
C LYS A 279 -6.17 26.38 -0.45
N TYR A 280 -6.99 26.27 0.59
CA TYR A 280 -7.45 25.00 1.15
C TYR A 280 -8.17 24.16 0.08
N ASN A 281 -9.16 24.74 -0.61
CA ASN A 281 -9.93 24.03 -1.62
C ASN A 281 -9.08 23.60 -2.82
N ALA A 282 -8.11 24.41 -3.24
CA ALA A 282 -7.18 24.06 -4.31
C ALA A 282 -6.27 22.88 -3.91
N LEU A 283 -5.71 22.92 -2.68
CA LEU A 283 -4.85 21.86 -2.18
C LEU A 283 -5.61 20.54 -1.98
N GLN A 284 -6.87 20.60 -1.56
CA GLN A 284 -7.74 19.44 -1.45
C GLN A 284 -7.98 18.79 -2.81
N GLN A 285 -8.27 19.59 -3.85
CA GLN A 285 -8.48 19.08 -5.20
C GLN A 285 -7.22 18.45 -5.81
N ASP A 286 -6.03 18.99 -5.48
CA ASP A 286 -4.75 18.41 -5.86
C ASP A 286 -4.51 17.05 -5.17
N ILE A 287 -4.85 16.94 -3.88
CA ILE A 287 -4.79 15.67 -3.13
C ILE A 287 -5.69 14.62 -3.76
N ASP A 288 -6.95 14.97 -4.03
CA ASP A 288 -7.91 14.05 -4.66
C ASP A 288 -7.38 13.57 -6.03
N THR A 289 -6.77 14.48 -6.79
CA THR A 289 -6.15 14.16 -8.09
C THR A 289 -4.93 13.24 -7.93
N TYR A 290 -4.04 13.51 -6.97
CA TYR A 290 -2.88 12.66 -6.70
C TYR A 290 -3.29 11.28 -6.16
N GLU A 291 -4.30 11.19 -5.31
CA GLU A 291 -4.83 9.93 -4.78
C GLU A 291 -5.45 9.07 -5.89
N ASN A 292 -6.25 9.69 -6.78
CA ASN A 292 -6.80 9.03 -7.96
C ASN A 292 -5.70 8.56 -8.92
N ASN A 293 -4.67 9.39 -9.14
CA ASN A 293 -3.53 9.05 -9.99
C ASN A 293 -2.66 7.93 -9.38
N ILE A 294 -2.39 7.94 -8.08
CA ILE A 294 -1.70 6.83 -7.41
C ILE A 294 -2.52 5.55 -7.51
N GLY A 295 -3.85 5.63 -7.41
CA GLY A 295 -4.75 4.52 -7.69
C GLY A 295 -4.50 3.90 -9.07
N PHE A 296 -4.24 4.74 -10.07
CA PHE A 296 -3.93 4.34 -11.44
C PHE A 296 -2.49 3.82 -11.63
N PHE A 297 -1.49 4.44 -10.97
CA PHE A 297 -0.07 4.11 -11.14
C PHE A 297 0.47 3.03 -10.20
N SER A 298 -0.21 2.69 -9.10
CA SER A 298 0.13 1.62 -8.12
C SER A 298 0.20 0.20 -8.71
N MET A 299 0.11 0.13 -10.02
CA MET A 299 -0.25 -0.99 -10.84
C MET A 299 0.76 -1.30 -11.95
N SER A 300 1.76 -0.44 -12.12
CA SER A 300 2.87 -0.60 -13.04
C SER A 300 4.13 -1.05 -12.28
N LYS A 301 4.80 -2.09 -12.78
CA LYS A 301 6.04 -2.65 -12.18
C LYS A 301 7.21 -1.65 -12.15
N ASN A 302 7.15 -0.54 -12.89
CA ASN A 302 8.21 0.48 -12.94
C ASN A 302 7.81 1.82 -12.29
N ALA A 303 6.65 1.92 -11.64
CA ALA A 303 6.13 3.18 -11.10
C ALA A 303 6.47 3.42 -9.62
N GLU A 304 7.21 2.54 -8.96
CA GLU A 304 7.44 2.57 -7.51
C GLU A 304 8.10 3.88 -7.01
N ALA A 305 9.09 4.39 -7.76
CA ALA A 305 9.72 5.68 -7.46
C ALA A 305 8.76 6.87 -7.66
N LEU A 306 7.91 6.81 -8.69
CA LEU A 306 6.91 7.84 -8.99
C LEU A 306 5.78 7.85 -7.95
N ILE A 307 5.30 6.67 -7.55
CA ILE A 307 4.30 6.49 -6.49
C ILE A 307 4.85 7.03 -5.16
N LYS A 308 6.11 6.71 -4.82
CA LYS A 308 6.75 7.22 -3.60
C LYS A 308 6.87 8.74 -3.60
N GLN A 309 7.16 9.33 -4.76
CA GLN A 309 7.21 10.78 -4.93
C GLN A 309 5.82 11.42 -4.84
N MET A 310 4.80 10.81 -5.45
CA MET A 310 3.42 11.29 -5.36
C MET A 310 2.85 11.14 -3.94
N GLN A 311 3.15 10.05 -3.24
CA GLN A 311 2.76 9.86 -1.84
C GLN A 311 3.39 10.94 -0.95
N LYS A 312 4.67 11.23 -1.14
CA LYS A 312 5.36 12.32 -0.42
C LYS A 312 4.75 13.69 -0.71
N ASN A 313 4.24 13.92 -1.92
CA ASN A 313 3.56 15.17 -2.26
C ASN A 313 2.16 15.25 -1.62
N ILE A 314 1.43 14.13 -1.55
CA ILE A 314 0.15 14.04 -0.82
C ILE A 314 0.36 14.33 0.66
N ASP A 315 1.38 13.71 1.28
CA ASP A 315 1.64 13.88 2.71
C ASP A 315 1.97 15.34 3.04
N LYS A 316 2.79 16.00 2.20
CA LYS A 316 3.08 17.45 2.33
C LYS A 316 1.83 18.31 2.14
N ALA A 317 1.00 18.00 1.14
CA ALA A 317 -0.25 18.73 0.92
C ALA A 317 -1.24 18.54 2.09
N LYS A 318 -1.28 17.36 2.72
CA LYS A 318 -2.09 17.13 3.92
C LYS A 318 -1.58 17.91 5.14
N GLU A 319 -0.26 18.03 5.31
CA GLU A 319 0.33 18.89 6.35
C GLU A 319 0.01 20.37 6.12
N GLU A 320 0.12 20.84 4.88
CA GLU A 320 -0.25 22.20 4.51
C GLU A 320 -1.75 22.47 4.71
N LEU A 321 -2.64 21.54 4.33
CA LEU A 321 -4.08 21.63 4.63
C LEU A 321 -4.35 21.79 6.12
N LYS A 322 -3.70 20.98 6.95
CA LYS A 322 -3.85 21.05 8.41
C LYS A 322 -3.38 22.41 8.96
N SER A 323 -2.32 22.97 8.39
CA SER A 323 -1.82 24.30 8.75
C SER A 323 -2.76 25.43 8.30
N LEU A 324 -3.38 25.28 7.12
CA LEU A 324 -4.37 26.22 6.60
C LEU A 324 -5.67 26.15 7.40
N GLU A 325 -6.11 24.95 7.77
CA GLU A 325 -7.28 24.72 8.62
C GLU A 325 -7.09 25.32 10.01
N ALA A 326 -5.91 25.15 10.62
CA ALA A 326 -5.56 25.78 11.89
C ALA A 326 -5.61 27.31 11.81
N LYS A 327 -5.04 27.90 10.75
CA LYS A 327 -5.06 29.36 10.52
C LYS A 327 -6.48 29.90 10.24
N ILE A 328 -7.29 29.16 9.49
CA ILE A 328 -8.69 29.50 9.24
C ILE A 328 -9.48 29.45 10.55
N ARG A 329 -9.21 28.45 11.40
CA ARG A 329 -9.87 28.26 12.70
C ARG A 329 -9.45 29.30 13.74
N GLU A 330 -8.18 29.69 13.79
CA GLU A 330 -7.69 30.79 14.64
C GLU A 330 -8.33 32.13 14.26
N MET A 331 -8.64 32.33 12.97
CA MET A 331 -9.43 33.49 12.50
C MET A 331 -10.94 33.37 12.73
N GLU A 332 -11.43 32.20 13.14
CA GLU A 332 -12.84 31.96 13.50
C GLU A 332 -13.10 32.09 15.00
N THR A 333 -12.08 31.94 15.83
CA THR A 333 -12.16 32.29 17.25
C THR A 333 -12.11 33.81 17.40
N PRO A 334 -13.20 34.47 17.86
CA PRO A 334 -13.14 35.88 18.17
C PRO A 334 -12.16 36.05 19.35
N GLU A 335 -11.20 36.97 19.23
CA GLU A 335 -10.46 37.46 20.40
C GLU A 335 -11.49 37.90 21.45
N ALA A 336 -11.35 37.32 22.65
CA ALA A 336 -12.21 37.55 23.80
C ALA A 336 -12.04 38.98 24.36
#